data_AF-A0A4Y8SDB5-F1
#
_entry.id   AF-A0A4Y8SDB5-F1
#
_cell.length_a   1.000
_cell.length_b   1.000
_cell.length_c   1.000
_cell.angle_alpha   90.00
_cell.angle_beta   90.00
_cell.angle_gamma   90.00
#
_symmetry.space_group_name_H-M   'P 1'
#
loop_
_entity.id
_entity.type
_entity.pdbx_description
1 polymer ?
#
loop_
_entity_poly.entity_id
_entity_poly.type
_entity_poly.pdbx_seq_one_letter_code
_entity_poly.pdbx_strand_id
1 'polypeptide(L)'
;MPSGEPLPPTTQPNAPLPKEGMGKAAKPIMPLRRAARACKEGATWRNRRQCIATIVQTDIMFNLFKKKKLDWVHLPAPDDSILFFEAIKQKSEYYWAETTPNPSIYGCQQQGNSQWKPGLTDNELKDFEMAIGYEFPLPLKNFYKTMNGLTKPGINVFGSDGTKPTFKSLYYSYPDDLPVIEELINWIYEENKVNASMVKQGIVPAIFPVYQHRFMLTNSVDNPILSMHGADIIYWSDSLSKLLANEIFDANFNIHDFESNPINQPEIKFWLDEKQYDEN
;
A
#
# COMPACT_ATOMS: atom_id res chain seq x y z
N MET A 1 27.43 22.76 -46.36
CA MET A 1 26.82 23.98 -45.78
C MET A 1 25.39 24.02 -46.27
N PRO A 2 24.42 23.90 -45.35
CA PRO A 2 23.79 25.06 -44.69
C PRO A 2 23.92 24.97 -43.15
N SER A 3 24.39 26.03 -42.48
CA SER A 3 23.59 26.90 -41.56
C SER A 3 22.67 26.10 -40.61
N GLY A 4 22.97 25.85 -39.34
CA GLY A 4 23.77 26.61 -38.38
C GLY A 4 22.88 27.54 -37.55
N GLU A 5 21.90 26.99 -36.83
CA GLU A 5 21.16 27.70 -35.77
C GLU A 5 21.75 27.36 -34.40
N PRO A 6 21.93 28.35 -33.51
CA PRO A 6 22.57 28.16 -32.21
C PRO A 6 21.60 27.62 -31.15
N LEU A 7 22.08 26.66 -30.36
CA LEU A 7 21.41 26.17 -29.15
C LEU A 7 21.41 27.25 -28.05
N PRO A 8 20.32 27.39 -27.27
CA PRO A 8 20.28 28.27 -26.11
C PRO A 8 21.15 27.72 -24.95
N PRO A 9 21.63 28.61 -24.05
CA PRO A 9 22.67 28.27 -23.09
C PRO A 9 22.19 27.36 -21.96
N THR A 10 23.09 26.43 -21.63
CA THR A 10 23.12 25.54 -20.46
C THR A 10 23.12 26.33 -19.15
N THR A 11 22.11 26.11 -18.32
CA THR A 11 22.14 26.52 -16.91
C THR A 11 22.88 25.47 -16.08
N GLN A 12 24.01 25.89 -15.53
CA GLN A 12 24.81 25.18 -14.54
C GLN A 12 24.21 25.31 -13.12
N PRO A 13 24.71 24.57 -12.12
CA PRO A 13 23.90 23.89 -11.11
C PRO A 13 23.46 24.79 -9.96
N ASN A 14 22.28 24.48 -9.41
CA ASN A 14 21.75 25.13 -8.22
C ASN A 14 22.70 24.96 -7.03
N ALA A 15 23.05 26.10 -6.44
CA ALA A 15 23.78 26.28 -5.21
C ALA A 15 23.05 25.65 -3.99
N PRO A 16 23.78 25.33 -2.91
CA PRO A 16 23.23 24.64 -1.74
C PRO A 16 22.25 25.52 -0.93
N LEU A 17 21.20 24.88 -0.41
CA LEU A 17 20.18 25.47 0.46
C LEU A 17 20.79 26.09 1.74
N PRO A 18 20.21 27.20 2.24
CA PRO A 18 20.66 27.84 3.47
C PRO A 18 20.31 27.03 4.71
N LYS A 19 21.24 27.00 5.67
CA LYS A 19 21.03 26.52 7.03
C LYS A 19 20.28 27.57 7.84
N GLU A 20 18.99 27.36 8.04
CA GLU A 20 18.20 27.93 9.13
C GLU A 20 17.69 26.75 9.97
N GLY A 21 17.67 26.72 11.29
CA GLY A 21 17.77 27.72 12.34
C GLY A 21 17.01 27.06 13.50
N MET A 22 17.70 26.70 14.58
CA MET A 22 17.12 25.95 15.70
C MET A 22 15.96 26.74 16.33
N GLY A 23 14.73 26.30 16.05
CA GLY A 23 13.50 26.76 16.67
C GLY A 23 13.20 26.00 17.96
N LYS A 24 12.91 26.75 19.02
CA LYS A 24 12.78 26.33 20.42
C LYS A 24 11.69 25.28 20.66
N ALA A 25 11.98 24.36 21.56
CA ALA A 25 11.06 23.34 22.07
C ALA A 25 9.70 23.93 22.52
N ALA A 26 8.61 23.38 21.99
CA ALA A 26 7.26 23.62 22.49
C ALA A 26 7.11 23.01 23.90
N LYS A 27 6.51 23.78 24.81
CA LYS A 27 6.23 23.39 26.20
C LYS A 27 5.23 22.22 26.25
N PRO A 28 5.34 21.29 27.21
CA PRO A 28 4.43 20.18 27.31
C PRO A 28 3.01 20.63 27.67
N ILE A 29 2.06 20.04 26.96
CA ILE A 29 0.61 20.07 27.21
C ILE A 29 0.36 19.65 28.67
N MET A 30 -0.41 20.45 29.41
CA MET A 30 -0.80 20.15 30.79
C MET A 30 -1.47 18.76 30.88
N PRO A 31 -1.13 17.92 31.87
CA PRO A 31 -1.85 16.67 32.08
C PRO A 31 -3.30 16.92 32.51
N LEU A 32 -4.24 16.26 31.82
CA LEU A 32 -5.70 16.19 32.04
C LEU A 32 -6.15 15.99 33.51
N ARG A 33 -5.24 15.59 34.41
CA ARG A 33 -5.52 15.36 35.83
C ARG A 33 -5.73 16.64 36.66
N ARG A 34 -5.32 17.82 36.19
CA ARG A 34 -5.59 19.10 36.91
C ARG A 34 -6.98 19.69 36.63
N ALA A 35 -7.54 19.49 35.45
CA ALA A 35 -8.89 19.98 35.12
C ALA A 35 -9.99 19.26 35.92
N ALA A 36 -9.85 17.94 36.12
CA ALA A 36 -10.81 17.14 36.88
C ALA A 36 -10.85 17.49 38.38
N ARG A 37 -9.78 18.07 38.95
CA ARG A 37 -9.73 18.47 40.36
C ARG A 37 -10.43 19.82 40.61
N ALA A 38 -10.51 20.70 39.60
CA ALA A 38 -11.14 22.01 39.72
C ALA A 38 -12.68 21.98 39.71
N CYS A 39 -13.34 20.97 39.12
CA CYS A 39 -14.82 20.85 39.17
C CYS A 39 -15.35 20.21 40.48
N LYS A 40 -14.49 19.75 41.42
CA LYS A 40 -14.91 19.20 42.74
C LYS A 40 -14.91 20.22 43.88
N GLU A 41 -14.25 21.36 43.74
CA GLU A 41 -14.15 22.37 44.79
C GLU A 41 -14.65 23.74 44.27
N GLY A 42 -15.93 24.04 44.52
CA GLY A 42 -16.39 25.45 44.59
C GLY A 42 -16.87 26.18 43.33
N ALA A 43 -17.24 25.51 42.23
CA ALA A 43 -17.76 26.22 41.05
C ALA A 43 -19.28 26.56 41.16
N THR A 44 -19.62 27.84 40.98
CA THR A 44 -21.00 28.38 40.98
C THR A 44 -21.85 27.81 39.82
N TRP A 45 -23.18 27.87 39.97
CA TRP A 45 -24.17 27.25 39.05
C TRP A 45 -23.99 27.59 37.56
N ARG A 46 -23.43 28.76 37.20
CA ARG A 46 -23.12 29.11 35.79
C ARG A 46 -22.00 28.26 35.18
N ASN A 47 -21.05 27.77 35.97
CA ASN A 47 -19.93 26.95 35.50
C ASN A 47 -20.28 25.47 35.33
N ARG A 48 -21.40 24.98 35.91
CA ARG A 48 -21.82 23.57 35.73
C ARG A 48 -22.34 23.28 34.33
N ARG A 49 -23.06 24.22 33.69
CA ARG A 49 -23.51 24.05 32.29
C ARG A 49 -22.33 24.05 31.32
N GLN A 50 -21.30 24.86 31.57
CA GLN A 50 -20.06 24.84 30.80
C GLN A 50 -19.27 23.54 31.03
N CYS A 51 -19.12 23.08 32.28
CA CYS A 51 -18.40 21.83 32.61
C CYS A 51 -19.12 20.60 32.00
N ILE A 52 -20.48 20.57 32.00
CA ILE A 52 -21.27 19.51 31.34
C ILE A 52 -21.16 19.58 29.81
N ALA A 53 -21.22 20.78 29.21
CA ALA A 53 -21.05 20.94 27.76
C ALA A 53 -19.65 20.49 27.31
N THR A 54 -18.60 20.82 28.07
CA THR A 54 -17.24 20.34 27.77
C THR A 54 -17.11 18.83 27.94
N ILE A 55 -17.70 18.22 28.98
CA ILE A 55 -17.66 16.76 29.20
C ILE A 55 -18.43 16.03 28.08
N VAL A 56 -19.63 16.47 27.72
CA VAL A 56 -20.43 15.90 26.63
C VAL A 56 -19.72 16.05 25.28
N GLN A 57 -19.07 17.19 25.04
CA GLN A 57 -18.32 17.43 23.80
C GLN A 57 -17.02 16.62 23.74
N THR A 58 -16.36 16.37 24.87
CA THR A 58 -15.24 15.41 24.94
C THR A 58 -15.70 13.97 24.84
N ASP A 59 -16.85 13.55 25.40
CA ASP A 59 -17.35 12.17 25.26
C ASP A 59 -17.88 11.88 23.85
N ILE A 60 -18.46 12.87 23.17
CA ILE A 60 -18.82 12.79 21.74
C ILE A 60 -17.54 12.70 20.90
N MET A 61 -16.52 13.52 21.18
CA MET A 61 -15.23 13.45 20.48
C MET A 61 -14.45 12.16 20.80
N PHE A 62 -14.49 11.65 22.03
CA PHE A 62 -13.79 10.42 22.43
C PHE A 62 -14.47 9.16 21.86
N ASN A 63 -15.78 9.20 21.62
CA ASN A 63 -16.49 8.13 20.90
C ASN A 63 -16.35 8.24 19.37
N LEU A 64 -16.02 9.41 18.81
CA LEU A 64 -15.64 9.56 17.39
C LEU A 64 -14.28 8.92 17.05
N PHE A 65 -13.43 8.65 18.06
CA PHE A 65 -12.10 8.04 17.89
C PHE A 65 -11.99 6.60 18.42
N LYS A 66 -13.08 6.01 18.93
CA LYS A 66 -13.13 4.56 19.05
C LYS A 66 -13.31 4.01 17.64
N LYS A 67 -12.21 3.59 16.99
CA LYS A 67 -12.30 2.44 16.06
C LYS A 67 -13.16 1.43 16.81
N LYS A 68 -14.41 1.23 16.38
CA LYS A 68 -15.27 0.18 16.91
C LYS A 68 -14.37 -1.06 16.91
N LYS A 69 -14.18 -1.66 18.08
CA LYS A 69 -13.32 -2.83 18.26
C LYS A 69 -13.68 -3.78 17.12
N LEU A 70 -12.80 -3.92 16.12
CA LEU A 70 -13.11 -4.70 14.93
C LEU A 70 -13.65 -6.03 15.41
N ASP A 71 -14.85 -6.40 14.97
CA ASP A 71 -15.25 -7.79 15.06
C ASP A 71 -14.20 -8.55 14.25
N TRP A 72 -13.42 -9.37 14.94
CA TRP A 72 -12.36 -10.16 14.35
C TRP A 72 -12.87 -10.87 13.09
N VAL A 73 -12.11 -10.80 12.00
CA VAL A 73 -12.52 -11.41 10.74
C VAL A 73 -12.13 -12.89 10.76
N HIS A 74 -13.09 -13.77 10.47
CA HIS A 74 -12.80 -15.18 10.22
C HIS A 74 -12.66 -15.41 8.71
N LEU A 75 -11.49 -15.87 8.27
CA LEU A 75 -11.20 -16.20 6.88
C LEU A 75 -10.94 -17.71 6.75
N PRO A 76 -11.27 -18.33 5.60
CA PRO A 76 -10.78 -19.67 5.29
C PRO A 76 -9.24 -19.70 5.27
N ALA A 77 -8.64 -20.89 5.33
CA ALA A 77 -7.20 -21.03 5.20
C ALA A 77 -6.73 -20.44 3.85
N PRO A 78 -5.60 -19.71 3.81
CA PRO A 78 -5.10 -19.10 2.58
C PRO A 78 -4.60 -20.16 1.60
N ASP A 79 -5.14 -20.16 0.39
CA ASP A 79 -4.82 -21.15 -0.65
C ASP A 79 -4.82 -20.60 -2.10
N ASP A 80 -4.92 -19.28 -2.28
CA ASP A 80 -5.01 -18.59 -3.58
C ASP A 80 -6.14 -19.10 -4.51
N SER A 81 -7.15 -19.79 -3.96
CA SER A 81 -8.31 -20.24 -4.72
C SER A 81 -9.28 -19.09 -5.01
N ILE A 82 -10.13 -19.29 -6.03
CA ILE A 82 -11.26 -18.39 -6.30
C ILE A 82 -12.14 -18.23 -5.05
N LEU A 83 -12.43 -19.31 -4.34
CA LEU A 83 -13.26 -19.29 -3.14
C LEU A 83 -12.64 -18.43 -2.02
N PHE A 84 -11.32 -18.51 -1.84
CA PHE A 84 -10.62 -17.65 -0.89
C PHE A 84 -10.71 -16.17 -1.31
N PHE A 85 -10.46 -15.85 -2.58
CA PHE A 85 -10.54 -14.47 -3.06
C PHE A 85 -11.98 -13.92 -3.01
N GLU A 86 -12.99 -14.75 -3.23
CA GLU A 86 -14.39 -14.36 -3.04
C GLU A 86 -14.70 -14.03 -1.58
N ALA A 87 -14.14 -14.80 -0.62
CA ALA A 87 -14.26 -14.51 0.80
C ALA A 87 -13.55 -13.20 1.17
N ILE A 88 -12.34 -12.95 0.65
CA ILE A 88 -11.63 -11.66 0.81
C ILE A 88 -12.48 -10.53 0.27
N LYS A 89 -12.97 -10.64 -0.97
CA LYS A 89 -13.81 -9.63 -1.62
C LYS A 89 -15.00 -9.25 -0.75
N GLN A 90 -15.81 -10.23 -0.36
CA GLN A 90 -17.01 -9.97 0.45
C GLN A 90 -16.68 -9.32 1.80
N LYS A 91 -15.67 -9.83 2.51
CA LYS A 91 -15.32 -9.35 3.86
C LYS A 91 -14.65 -7.99 3.84
N SER A 92 -13.82 -7.73 2.84
CA SER A 92 -13.14 -6.44 2.67
C SER A 92 -14.12 -5.33 2.32
N GLU A 93 -15.10 -5.58 1.44
CA GLU A 93 -16.14 -4.60 1.13
C GLU A 93 -17.01 -4.25 2.34
N TYR A 94 -17.37 -5.27 3.14
CA TYR A 94 -18.05 -5.05 4.41
C TYR A 94 -17.19 -4.22 5.38
N TYR A 95 -15.91 -4.56 5.49
CA TYR A 95 -14.95 -3.85 6.34
C TYR A 95 -14.76 -2.38 5.91
N TRP A 96 -14.74 -2.11 4.61
CA TRP A 96 -14.53 -0.77 4.07
C TRP A 96 -15.80 0.09 4.02
N ALA A 97 -17.00 -0.48 4.15
CA ALA A 97 -18.26 0.26 4.12
C ALA A 97 -18.28 1.42 5.15
N GLU A 98 -17.71 1.20 6.34
CA GLU A 98 -17.65 2.18 7.42
C GLU A 98 -16.25 2.77 7.64
N THR A 99 -15.26 2.40 6.82
CA THR A 99 -13.88 2.88 6.98
C THR A 99 -13.77 4.37 6.64
N THR A 100 -13.10 5.13 7.51
CA THR A 100 -12.77 6.54 7.27
C THR A 100 -11.25 6.72 7.26
N PRO A 101 -10.66 7.31 6.21
CA PRO A 101 -9.23 7.61 6.19
C PRO A 101 -8.82 8.46 7.39
N ASN A 102 -7.73 8.10 8.05
CA ASN A 102 -7.21 8.81 9.19
C ASN A 102 -6.27 9.95 8.72
N PRO A 103 -6.65 11.22 8.91
CA PRO A 103 -5.85 12.36 8.43
C PRO A 103 -4.49 12.51 9.15
N SER A 104 -4.30 11.82 10.28
CA SER A 104 -3.05 11.85 11.06
C SER A 104 -2.06 10.76 10.66
N ILE A 105 -2.45 9.83 9.78
CA ILE A 105 -1.58 8.74 9.31
C ILE A 105 -1.05 9.10 7.93
N TYR A 106 0.28 9.13 7.81
CA TYR A 106 0.94 9.33 6.53
C TYR A 106 0.81 8.08 5.65
N GLY A 107 0.60 8.27 4.35
CA GLY A 107 0.59 7.20 3.37
C GLY A 107 -0.78 6.92 2.75
N CYS A 108 -0.79 5.91 1.88
CA CYS A 108 -1.98 5.53 1.12
C CYS A 108 -2.92 4.69 1.96
N GLN A 109 -4.19 5.10 2.02
CA GLN A 109 -5.23 4.51 2.83
C GLN A 109 -6.44 4.16 1.96
N GLN A 110 -7.19 3.14 2.39
CA GLN A 110 -8.43 2.75 1.74
C GLN A 110 -9.54 3.77 2.01
N GLN A 111 -10.28 4.15 0.97
CA GLN A 111 -11.44 5.02 1.10
C GLN A 111 -12.68 4.24 1.57
N GLY A 112 -13.55 4.91 2.34
CA GLY A 112 -14.83 4.35 2.76
C GLY A 112 -15.75 4.05 1.58
N ASN A 113 -16.56 2.99 1.72
CA ASN A 113 -17.46 2.49 0.68
C ASN A 113 -16.73 2.18 -0.64
N SER A 114 -15.50 1.68 -0.55
CA SER A 114 -14.82 1.13 -1.73
C SER A 114 -15.31 -0.29 -1.97
N GLN A 115 -15.46 -0.64 -3.24
CA GLN A 115 -15.84 -1.98 -3.68
C GLN A 115 -14.83 -2.48 -4.68
N TRP A 116 -14.71 -3.79 -4.83
CA TRP A 116 -13.96 -4.37 -5.91
C TRP A 116 -14.72 -4.23 -7.22
N LYS A 117 -14.04 -3.89 -8.31
CA LYS A 117 -14.62 -3.99 -9.65
C LYS A 117 -14.92 -5.47 -9.96
N PRO A 118 -15.87 -5.77 -10.86
CA PRO A 118 -16.09 -7.13 -11.35
C PRO A 118 -14.78 -7.76 -11.86
N GLY A 119 -14.64 -9.07 -11.66
CA GLY A 119 -13.50 -9.81 -12.19
C GLY A 119 -13.52 -9.87 -13.72
N LEU A 120 -12.36 -10.20 -14.28
CA LEU A 120 -12.14 -10.33 -15.71
C LEU A 120 -12.67 -11.66 -16.24
N THR A 121 -13.23 -11.62 -17.44
CA THR A 121 -13.48 -12.81 -18.25
C THR A 121 -12.18 -13.46 -18.74
N ASP A 122 -12.24 -14.71 -19.20
CA ASP A 122 -11.05 -15.39 -19.75
C ASP A 122 -10.44 -14.64 -20.96
N ASN A 123 -11.26 -13.97 -21.77
CA ASN A 123 -10.76 -13.18 -22.90
C ASN A 123 -10.07 -11.90 -22.43
N GLU A 124 -10.67 -11.16 -21.48
CA GLU A 124 -10.03 -9.95 -20.92
C GLU A 124 -8.74 -10.29 -20.17
N LEU A 125 -8.71 -11.43 -19.47
CA LEU A 125 -7.51 -11.92 -18.80
C LEU A 125 -6.40 -12.25 -19.81
N LYS A 126 -6.75 -12.89 -20.94
CA LYS A 126 -5.80 -13.17 -22.02
C LYS A 126 -5.28 -11.89 -22.68
N ASP A 127 -6.14 -10.90 -22.88
CA ASP A 127 -5.73 -9.60 -23.41
C ASP A 127 -4.79 -8.89 -22.42
N PHE A 128 -5.03 -9.01 -21.12
CA PHE A 128 -4.15 -8.48 -20.09
C PHE A 128 -2.78 -9.17 -20.06
N GLU A 129 -2.74 -10.51 -20.11
CA GLU A 129 -1.49 -11.27 -20.24
C GLU A 129 -0.71 -10.88 -21.50
N MET A 130 -1.40 -10.63 -22.62
CA MET A 130 -0.79 -10.19 -23.87
C MET A 130 -0.20 -8.77 -23.76
N ALA A 131 -0.92 -7.86 -23.09
CA ALA A 131 -0.46 -6.49 -22.86
C ALA A 131 0.79 -6.44 -21.97
N ILE A 132 0.84 -7.28 -20.94
CA ILE A 132 1.99 -7.39 -20.03
C ILE A 132 3.15 -8.19 -20.64
N GLY A 133 2.87 -9.09 -21.57
CA GLY A 133 3.87 -9.85 -22.33
C GLY A 133 4.31 -11.17 -21.70
N TYR A 134 3.55 -11.69 -20.72
CA TYR A 134 3.73 -13.03 -20.17
C TYR A 134 2.44 -13.58 -19.55
N GLU A 135 2.37 -14.91 -19.43
CA GLU A 135 1.23 -15.58 -18.78
C GLU A 135 1.25 -15.39 -17.27
N PHE A 136 0.08 -15.13 -16.69
CA PHE A 136 -0.10 -15.00 -15.26
C PHE A 136 -0.08 -16.38 -14.58
N PRO A 137 0.55 -16.47 -13.40
CA PRO A 137 0.46 -17.67 -12.58
C PRO A 137 -0.98 -17.82 -12.04
N LEU A 138 -1.32 -19.06 -11.66
CA LEU A 138 -2.67 -19.40 -11.23
C LEU A 138 -3.22 -18.49 -10.09
N PRO A 139 -2.45 -18.12 -9.05
CA PRO A 139 -2.91 -17.18 -8.02
C PRO A 139 -3.36 -15.84 -8.60
N LEU A 140 -2.60 -15.27 -9.53
CA LEU A 140 -2.90 -13.98 -10.13
C LEU A 140 -4.09 -14.07 -11.09
N LYS A 141 -4.23 -15.18 -11.83
CA LYS A 141 -5.42 -15.48 -12.64
C LYS A 141 -6.67 -15.55 -11.78
N ASN A 142 -6.62 -16.30 -10.67
CA ASN A 142 -7.74 -16.44 -9.75
C ASN A 142 -8.13 -15.09 -9.14
N PHE A 143 -7.16 -14.29 -8.71
CA PHE A 143 -7.40 -12.93 -8.22
C PHE A 143 -8.16 -12.09 -9.25
N TYR A 144 -7.65 -12.00 -10.49
CA TYR A 144 -8.27 -11.17 -11.52
C TYR A 144 -9.61 -11.71 -12.02
N LYS A 145 -9.85 -13.03 -11.99
CA LYS A 145 -11.16 -13.63 -12.27
C LYS A 145 -12.21 -13.27 -11.21
N THR A 146 -11.78 -13.02 -9.98
CA THR A 146 -12.69 -12.67 -8.87
C THR A 146 -12.91 -11.16 -8.75
N MET A 147 -11.86 -10.36 -8.93
CA MET A 147 -11.86 -8.92 -8.72
C MET A 147 -10.77 -8.20 -9.51
N ASN A 148 -11.06 -6.97 -9.96
CA ASN A 148 -10.18 -6.23 -10.87
C ASN A 148 -9.89 -4.81 -10.36
N GLY A 149 -9.17 -4.71 -9.24
CA GLY A 149 -8.95 -3.43 -8.55
C GLY A 149 -10.24 -2.83 -7.97
N LEU A 150 -10.18 -1.56 -7.54
CA LEU A 150 -11.25 -0.94 -6.75
C LEU A 150 -12.04 0.12 -7.52
N THR A 151 -13.30 0.31 -7.12
CA THR A 151 -14.19 1.37 -7.64
C THR A 151 -13.75 2.78 -7.23
N LYS A 152 -12.89 2.89 -6.21
CA LYS A 152 -12.28 4.15 -5.77
C LYS A 152 -10.77 3.96 -5.64
N PRO A 153 -9.96 4.96 -6.00
CA PRO A 153 -8.53 4.92 -5.74
C PRO A 153 -8.26 4.92 -4.22
N GLY A 154 -7.06 4.53 -3.81
CA GLY A 154 -6.57 4.87 -2.48
C GLY A 154 -6.34 6.37 -2.33
N ILE A 155 -6.40 6.85 -1.09
CA ILE A 155 -6.09 8.24 -0.74
C ILE A 155 -4.75 8.29 -0.02
N ASN A 156 -3.78 8.96 -0.60
CA ASN A 156 -2.49 9.21 0.02
C ASN A 156 -2.55 10.53 0.81
N VAL A 157 -2.48 10.40 2.13
CA VAL A 157 -2.53 11.53 3.05
C VAL A 157 -1.12 11.87 3.50
N PHE A 158 -0.77 13.15 3.52
CA PHE A 158 0.57 13.64 3.88
C PHE A 158 0.65 14.05 5.37
N GLY A 159 -0.17 13.42 6.21
CA GLY A 159 -0.37 13.86 7.59
C GLY A 159 -0.98 15.25 7.68
N SER A 160 -0.69 15.95 8.78
CA SER A 160 -1.21 17.30 9.06
C SER A 160 -0.31 18.44 8.55
N ASP A 161 0.53 18.18 7.53
CA ASP A 161 1.48 19.16 7.00
C ASP A 161 0.83 20.22 6.07
N GLY A 162 -0.45 20.03 5.71
CA GLY A 162 -1.23 20.92 4.85
C GLY A 162 -1.15 20.57 3.36
N THR A 163 -0.38 19.56 2.97
CA THR A 163 -0.32 19.06 1.60
C THR A 163 -1.65 18.38 1.24
N LYS A 164 -2.19 18.70 0.06
CA LYS A 164 -3.44 18.11 -0.40
C LYS A 164 -3.26 16.61 -0.64
N PRO A 165 -4.22 15.75 -0.23
CA PRO A 165 -4.14 14.33 -0.52
C PRO A 165 -4.05 14.05 -2.03
N THR A 166 -3.29 13.03 -2.39
CA THR A 166 -3.26 12.50 -3.76
C THR A 166 -4.03 11.18 -3.84
N PHE A 167 -4.44 10.79 -5.03
CA PHE A 167 -5.23 9.58 -5.25
C PHE A 167 -4.50 8.66 -6.21
N LYS A 168 -4.33 7.39 -5.83
CA LYS A 168 -3.66 6.37 -6.64
C LYS A 168 -4.29 5.01 -6.41
N SER A 169 -4.26 4.13 -7.41
CA SER A 169 -4.75 2.77 -7.26
C SER A 169 -3.93 2.03 -6.19
N LEU A 170 -4.62 1.36 -5.26
CA LEU A 170 -4.00 0.47 -4.27
C LEU A 170 -3.82 -0.92 -4.86
N TYR A 171 -4.85 -1.38 -5.57
CA TYR A 171 -4.90 -2.63 -6.31
C TYR A 171 -5.17 -2.27 -7.77
N TYR A 172 -4.30 -2.73 -8.66
CA TYR A 172 -4.29 -2.31 -10.05
C TYR A 172 -5.34 -3.05 -10.87
N SER A 173 -6.07 -2.30 -11.68
CA SER A 173 -7.17 -2.74 -12.53
C SER A 173 -6.78 -2.73 -13.99
N TYR A 174 -7.22 -3.74 -14.74
CA TYR A 174 -7.14 -3.75 -16.20
C TYR A 174 -8.46 -3.27 -16.81
N PRO A 175 -8.44 -2.43 -17.87
CA PRO A 175 -7.27 -1.87 -18.54
C PRO A 175 -6.75 -0.57 -17.92
N ASP A 176 -7.49 0.03 -16.99
CA ASP A 176 -7.29 1.41 -16.55
C ASP A 176 -5.88 1.70 -15.99
N ASP A 177 -5.30 0.76 -15.24
CA ASP A 177 -4.00 0.91 -14.58
C ASP A 177 -2.83 0.30 -15.37
N LEU A 178 -3.04 -0.15 -16.62
CA LEU A 178 -1.97 -0.74 -17.43
C LEU A 178 -0.72 0.17 -17.53
N PRO A 179 -0.84 1.49 -17.82
CA PRO A 179 0.33 2.37 -17.86
C PRO A 179 1.08 2.46 -16.52
N VAL A 180 0.34 2.43 -15.40
CA VAL A 180 0.93 2.48 -14.05
C VAL A 180 1.63 1.16 -13.71
N ILE A 181 1.06 0.03 -14.12
CA ILE A 181 1.69 -1.29 -13.96
C ILE A 181 3.01 -1.31 -14.73
N GLU A 182 3.02 -0.88 -15.99
CA GLU A 182 4.23 -0.79 -16.81
C GLU A 182 5.29 0.13 -16.18
N GLU A 183 4.88 1.32 -15.72
CA GLU A 183 5.78 2.28 -15.04
C GLU A 183 6.45 1.64 -13.80
N LEU A 184 5.67 0.95 -12.96
CA LEU A 184 6.19 0.31 -11.75
C LEU A 184 7.16 -0.84 -12.05
N ILE A 185 6.84 -1.67 -13.05
CA ILE A 185 7.73 -2.77 -13.47
C ILE A 185 9.04 -2.18 -14.01
N ASN A 186 8.95 -1.18 -14.88
CA ASN A 186 10.13 -0.54 -15.48
C ASN A 186 10.99 0.15 -14.42
N TRP A 187 10.39 0.87 -13.47
CA TRP A 187 11.11 1.51 -12.38
C TRP A 187 11.94 0.52 -11.57
N ILE A 188 11.34 -0.62 -11.16
CA ILE A 188 12.07 -1.64 -10.41
C ILE A 188 13.18 -2.26 -11.26
N TYR A 189 12.94 -2.56 -12.54
CA TYR A 189 13.97 -3.10 -13.40
C TYR A 189 15.13 -2.13 -13.62
N GLU A 190 14.86 -0.85 -13.85
CA GLU A 190 15.88 0.18 -14.04
C GLU A 190 16.78 0.35 -12.82
N GLU A 191 16.18 0.48 -11.62
CA GLU A 191 16.91 0.60 -10.35
C GLU A 191 17.79 -0.62 -10.06
N ASN A 192 17.40 -1.80 -10.57
CA ASN A 192 18.13 -3.06 -10.40
C ASN A 192 18.96 -3.47 -11.62
N LYS A 193 19.11 -2.59 -12.63
CA LYS A 193 19.88 -2.84 -13.86
C LYS A 193 19.42 -4.10 -14.63
N VAL A 194 18.15 -4.46 -14.49
CA VAL A 194 17.52 -5.58 -15.20
C VAL A 194 17.07 -5.08 -16.56
N ASN A 195 17.41 -5.82 -17.62
CA ASN A 195 16.88 -5.56 -18.96
C ASN A 195 15.90 -6.64 -19.39
N ALA A 196 15.06 -6.33 -20.39
CA ALA A 196 14.03 -7.24 -20.89
C ALA A 196 14.58 -8.60 -21.38
N SER A 197 15.83 -8.67 -21.83
CA SER A 197 16.45 -9.92 -22.28
C SER A 197 16.72 -10.86 -21.12
N MET A 198 17.15 -10.35 -19.96
CA MET A 198 17.39 -11.16 -18.75
C MET A 198 16.10 -11.82 -18.25
N VAL A 199 14.98 -11.09 -18.29
CA VAL A 199 13.66 -11.61 -17.91
C VAL A 199 13.20 -12.67 -18.90
N LYS A 200 13.30 -12.39 -20.22
CA LYS A 200 12.92 -13.35 -21.27
C LYS A 200 13.75 -14.64 -21.25
N GLN A 201 15.02 -14.56 -20.87
CA GLN A 201 15.92 -15.71 -20.74
C GLN A 201 15.75 -16.45 -19.40
N GLY A 202 14.91 -15.95 -18.49
CA GLY A 202 14.72 -16.56 -17.16
C GLY A 202 15.93 -16.43 -16.23
N ILE A 203 16.88 -15.52 -16.56
CA ILE A 203 17.99 -15.18 -15.67
C ILE A 203 17.43 -14.50 -14.42
N VAL A 204 16.45 -13.62 -14.63
CA VAL A 204 15.77 -12.82 -13.61
C VAL A 204 14.27 -13.14 -13.66
N PRO A 205 13.59 -13.31 -12.51
CA PRO A 205 12.16 -13.57 -12.53
C PRO A 205 11.36 -12.34 -12.99
N ALA A 206 10.27 -12.60 -13.71
CA ALA A 206 9.30 -11.56 -14.06
C ALA A 206 8.54 -11.12 -12.81
N ILE A 207 8.23 -9.83 -12.72
CA ILE A 207 7.56 -9.23 -11.56
C ILE A 207 6.22 -8.61 -11.96
N PHE A 208 5.24 -8.67 -11.07
CA PHE A 208 3.95 -8.01 -11.25
C PHE A 208 3.52 -7.27 -9.98
N PRO A 209 3.18 -5.97 -10.04
CA PRO A 209 2.72 -5.22 -8.88
C PRO A 209 1.30 -5.65 -8.50
N VAL A 210 1.12 -6.10 -7.26
CA VAL A 210 -0.18 -6.57 -6.74
C VAL A 210 -0.81 -5.60 -5.74
N TYR A 211 0.02 -4.86 -4.99
CA TYR A 211 -0.45 -3.86 -4.04
C TYR A 211 0.67 -2.87 -3.70
N GLN A 212 0.52 -1.58 -4.03
CA GLN A 212 1.56 -0.57 -3.78
C GLN A 212 2.98 -1.06 -4.18
N HIS A 213 3.90 -1.15 -3.22
CA HIS A 213 5.29 -1.62 -3.38
C HIS A 213 5.43 -3.16 -3.27
N ARG A 214 4.34 -3.92 -3.40
CA ARG A 214 4.33 -5.38 -3.31
C ARG A 214 4.26 -5.97 -4.70
N PHE A 215 5.26 -6.78 -5.04
CA PHE A 215 5.44 -7.39 -6.34
C PHE A 215 5.47 -8.91 -6.21
N MET A 216 4.67 -9.60 -7.01
CA MET A 216 4.72 -11.05 -7.17
C MET A 216 5.83 -11.44 -8.14
N LEU A 217 6.59 -12.48 -7.84
CA LEU A 217 7.47 -13.14 -8.81
C LEU A 217 6.66 -14.12 -9.65
N THR A 218 6.32 -13.77 -10.89
CA THR A 218 5.28 -14.48 -11.67
C THR A 218 5.75 -15.80 -12.28
N ASN A 219 7.06 -16.00 -12.42
CA ASN A 219 7.66 -17.22 -12.98
C ASN A 219 8.57 -17.97 -11.98
N SER A 220 8.31 -17.82 -10.67
CA SER A 220 8.96 -18.59 -9.60
C SER A 220 8.02 -19.67 -9.07
N VAL A 221 8.58 -20.78 -8.55
CA VAL A 221 7.83 -22.01 -8.19
C VAL A 221 6.64 -21.77 -7.25
N ASP A 222 6.78 -20.83 -6.32
CA ASP A 222 5.73 -20.53 -5.31
C ASP A 222 5.12 -19.13 -5.45
N ASN A 223 5.44 -18.40 -6.52
CA ASN A 223 4.98 -17.02 -6.76
C ASN A 223 5.02 -16.09 -5.51
N PRO A 224 6.15 -16.02 -4.80
CA PRO A 224 6.32 -15.21 -3.60
C PRO A 224 6.06 -13.73 -3.89
N ILE A 225 5.69 -13.00 -2.84
CA ILE A 225 5.54 -11.55 -2.85
C ILE A 225 6.75 -10.91 -2.19
N LEU A 226 7.36 -9.96 -2.88
CA LEU A 226 8.44 -9.12 -2.38
C LEU A 226 7.92 -7.69 -2.19
N SER A 227 8.45 -7.02 -1.18
CA SER A 227 8.34 -5.57 -1.08
C SER A 227 9.52 -4.95 -1.83
N MET A 228 9.25 -4.23 -2.91
CA MET A 228 10.26 -3.61 -3.78
C MET A 228 10.05 -2.09 -3.83
N HIS A 229 11.07 -1.35 -3.42
CA HIS A 229 11.12 0.11 -3.52
C HIS A 229 12.47 0.52 -4.14
N GLY A 230 12.50 0.60 -5.47
CA GLY A 230 13.73 0.73 -6.23
C GLY A 230 14.64 -0.48 -6.01
N ALA A 231 15.87 -0.24 -5.54
CA ALA A 231 16.83 -1.29 -5.22
C ALA A 231 16.65 -1.93 -3.82
N ASP A 232 15.76 -1.39 -2.97
CA ASP A 232 15.42 -2.01 -1.68
C ASP A 232 14.37 -3.10 -1.88
N ILE A 233 14.78 -4.36 -1.73
CA ILE A 233 13.96 -5.54 -1.98
C ILE A 233 14.01 -6.47 -0.77
N ILE A 234 12.85 -6.73 -0.17
CA ILE A 234 12.71 -7.68 0.95
C ILE A 234 11.60 -8.69 0.66
N TYR A 235 11.77 -9.90 1.18
CA TYR A 235 10.71 -10.89 1.19
C TYR A 235 9.54 -10.41 2.04
N TRP A 236 8.31 -10.54 1.54
CA TRP A 236 7.12 -10.04 2.22
C TRP A 236 6.09 -11.13 2.52
N SER A 237 5.75 -11.97 1.54
CA SER A 237 4.74 -13.02 1.71
C SER A 237 5.02 -14.23 0.81
N ASP A 238 4.63 -15.42 1.26
CA ASP A 238 4.67 -16.67 0.49
C ASP A 238 3.48 -16.82 -0.48
N SER A 239 2.39 -16.07 -0.30
CA SER A 239 1.25 -16.13 -1.22
C SER A 239 0.52 -14.80 -1.35
N LEU A 240 -0.32 -14.69 -2.39
CA LEU A 240 -1.16 -13.53 -2.63
C LEU A 240 -2.31 -13.44 -1.61
N SER A 241 -2.90 -14.58 -1.27
CA SER A 241 -3.95 -14.71 -0.26
C SER A 241 -3.51 -14.18 1.11
N LYS A 242 -2.31 -14.56 1.55
CA LYS A 242 -1.73 -14.08 2.81
C LYS A 242 -1.42 -12.59 2.77
N LEU A 243 -0.85 -12.10 1.66
CA LEU A 243 -0.64 -10.67 1.45
C LEU A 243 -1.96 -9.90 1.64
N LEU A 244 -3.00 -10.28 0.89
CA LEU A 244 -4.27 -9.56 0.91
C LEU A 244 -4.93 -9.61 2.29
N ALA A 245 -4.93 -10.76 2.95
CA ALA A 245 -5.49 -10.87 4.30
C ALA A 245 -4.79 -9.94 5.30
N ASN A 246 -3.46 -9.84 5.23
CA ASN A 246 -2.66 -9.02 6.14
C ASN A 246 -2.71 -7.51 5.81
N GLU A 247 -2.72 -7.14 4.54
CA GLU A 247 -2.77 -5.72 4.13
C GLU A 247 -4.19 -5.13 4.27
N ILE A 248 -5.24 -5.96 4.20
CA ILE A 248 -6.63 -5.50 4.30
C ILE A 248 -7.12 -5.46 5.74
N PHE A 249 -6.81 -6.49 6.54
CA PHE A 249 -7.42 -6.68 7.85
C PHE A 249 -6.39 -6.54 8.98
N ASP A 250 -6.57 -5.51 9.80
CA ASP A 250 -5.76 -5.27 11.01
C ASP A 250 -5.93 -6.38 12.09
N ALA A 251 -7.00 -7.19 12.03
CA ALA A 251 -7.35 -8.18 13.05
C ALA A 251 -8.07 -9.42 12.48
N ASN A 252 -7.35 -10.54 12.38
CA ASN A 252 -7.85 -11.84 11.90
C ASN A 252 -7.91 -12.87 13.05
N PHE A 253 -9.00 -13.63 13.17
CA PHE A 253 -9.16 -14.64 14.24
C PHE A 253 -8.11 -15.76 14.17
N ASN A 254 -7.69 -16.09 12.96
CA ASN A 254 -6.74 -17.15 12.64
C ASN A 254 -5.43 -16.57 12.07
N ILE A 255 -4.88 -15.55 12.74
CA ILE A 255 -3.70 -14.80 12.28
C ILE A 255 -2.50 -15.69 11.92
N HIS A 256 -2.28 -16.79 12.64
CA HIS A 256 -1.16 -17.71 12.39
C HIS A 256 -1.24 -18.39 11.02
N ASP A 257 -2.45 -18.58 10.47
CA ASP A 257 -2.62 -19.15 9.13
C ASP A 257 -2.07 -18.19 8.05
N PHE A 258 -1.97 -16.90 8.37
CA PHE A 258 -1.52 -15.83 7.48
C PHE A 258 -0.10 -15.35 7.75
N GLU A 259 0.59 -15.94 8.71
CA GLU A 259 2.01 -15.69 8.92
C GLU A 259 2.81 -16.25 7.74
N SER A 260 3.68 -15.42 7.18
CA SER A 260 4.63 -15.84 6.17
C SER A 260 5.76 -16.62 6.82
N ASN A 261 6.24 -17.66 6.14
CA ASN A 261 7.34 -18.47 6.66
C ASN A 261 8.67 -17.95 6.10
N PRO A 262 9.56 -17.34 6.91
CA PRO A 262 10.84 -16.82 6.42
C PRO A 262 11.76 -17.90 5.86
N ILE A 263 11.57 -19.17 6.24
CA ILE A 263 12.32 -20.31 5.69
C ILE A 263 11.97 -20.53 4.21
N ASN A 264 10.77 -20.11 3.79
CA ASN A 264 10.31 -20.17 2.40
C ASN A 264 10.77 -18.94 1.58
N GLN A 265 11.67 -18.10 2.12
CA GLN A 265 12.22 -16.99 1.36
C GLN A 265 12.97 -17.54 0.14
N PRO A 266 12.61 -17.12 -1.09
CA PRO A 266 13.29 -17.58 -2.29
C PRO A 266 14.70 -17.01 -2.34
N GLU A 267 15.60 -17.75 -2.96
CA GLU A 267 16.81 -17.14 -3.49
C GLU A 267 16.43 -16.23 -4.66
N ILE A 268 16.76 -14.96 -4.51
CA ILE A 268 16.35 -13.91 -5.43
C ILE A 268 17.54 -13.58 -6.34
N LYS A 269 17.42 -13.87 -7.64
CA LYS A 269 18.50 -13.65 -8.62
C LYS A 269 18.69 -12.18 -9.06
N PHE A 270 17.93 -11.24 -8.51
CA PHE A 270 18.09 -9.80 -8.83
C PHE A 270 19.38 -9.22 -8.26
N TRP A 271 19.92 -9.83 -7.19
CA TRP A 271 21.12 -9.32 -6.56
C TRP A 271 22.30 -9.46 -7.53
N LEU A 272 23.09 -8.40 -7.61
CA LEU A 272 24.49 -8.50 -8.01
C LEU A 272 25.19 -9.39 -6.97
N ASP A 273 25.04 -10.70 -7.07
CA ASP A 273 26.09 -11.59 -6.62
C ASP A 273 27.31 -11.15 -7.45
N GLU A 274 28.19 -10.35 -6.83
CA GLU A 274 29.43 -9.84 -7.44
C GLU A 274 30.27 -10.95 -8.07
N LYS A 275 29.98 -12.21 -7.72
CA LYS A 275 30.59 -13.41 -8.29
C LYS A 275 30.26 -13.68 -9.77
N GLN A 276 29.34 -12.96 -10.41
CA GLN A 276 29.01 -13.20 -11.83
C GLN A 276 29.72 -12.30 -12.85
N TYR A 277 30.52 -11.32 -12.41
CA TYR A 277 31.24 -10.40 -13.34
C TYR A 277 32.77 -10.50 -13.30
N ASP A 278 33.35 -11.42 -12.52
CA ASP A 278 34.81 -11.63 -12.44
C ASP A 278 35.35 -12.73 -13.39
N GLU A 279 34.48 -13.33 -14.22
CA GLU A 279 34.89 -14.34 -15.21
C GLU A 279 34.35 -13.98 -16.61
N ASN A 280 34.91 -12.94 -17.24
CA ASN A 280 35.03 -12.80 -18.70
C ASN A 280 36.04 -11.70 -19.08
#